data_AF-A0A414AL93-F1
#
_entry.id   AF-A0A414AL93-F1
#
_cell.length_a   1.000
_cell.length_b   1.000
_cell.length_c   1.000
_cell.angle_alpha   90.00
_cell.angle_beta   90.00
_cell.angle_gamma   90.00
#
_symmetry.space_group_name_H-M   'P 1'
#
loop_
_entity.id
_entity.type
_entity.pdbx_description
1 polymer ?
#
loop_
_entity_poly.entity_id
_entity_poly.type
_entity_poly.pdbx_seq_one_letter_code
_entity_poly.pdbx_strand_id
1 'polypeptide(L)' 'MVDIQQFLKERDEAMFSLDKSKILAYCQKYQVPLPKSELAFWAGVHKCIYSVRTATPEQKENSKQWLLQHGFSLEIK' A
#
# COMPACT_ATOMS: atom_id res chain seq x y z
N MET A 1 12.23 20.28 -4.51
CA MET A 1 12.70 18.92 -4.13
C MET A 1 11.64 18.32 -3.25
N VAL A 2 11.13 17.12 -3.55
CA VAL A 2 10.16 16.46 -2.66
C VAL A 2 10.94 15.98 -1.45
N ASP A 3 10.53 16.42 -0.27
CA ASP A 3 11.09 15.94 0.98
C ASP A 3 10.73 14.45 1.15
N ILE A 4 11.74 13.60 1.35
CA ILE A 4 11.55 12.14 1.47
C ILE A 4 10.67 11.83 2.68
N GLN A 5 10.73 12.62 3.76
CA GLN A 5 9.87 12.38 4.92
C GLN A 5 8.42 12.72 4.60
N GLN A 6 8.18 13.79 3.85
CA GLN A 6 6.84 14.15 3.40
C GLN A 6 6.25 13.05 2.50
N PHE A 7 7.05 12.51 1.56
CA PHE A 7 6.66 11.38 0.73
C PHE A 7 6.27 10.14 1.55
N LEU A 8 7.10 9.75 2.53
CA LEU A 8 6.82 8.61 3.39
C LEU A 8 5.55 8.81 4.21
N LYS A 9 5.33 10.03 4.71
CA LYS A 9 4.13 10.36 5.49
C LYS A 9 2.87 10.30 4.63
N GLU A 10 2.89 10.89 3.44
CA GLU A 10 1.75 10.85 2.51
C GLU A 10 1.46 9.43 2.01
N ARG A 11 2.51 8.62 1.78
CA ARG A 11 2.37 7.20 1.47
C ARG A 11 1.64 6.47 2.59
N ASP A 12 2.14 6.60 3.81
CA ASP A 12 1.61 5.89 4.97
C ASP A 12 0.14 6.30 5.21
N GLU A 13 -0.17 7.59 5.16
CA GLU A 13 -1.54 8.09 5.31
C GLU A 13 -2.49 7.57 4.21
N ALA A 14 -2.06 7.59 2.95
CA ALA A 14 -2.86 7.09 1.84
C ALA A 14 -3.09 5.57 1.92
N MET A 15 -2.02 4.80 2.15
CA MET A 15 -2.09 3.33 2.23
C MET A 15 -2.86 2.86 3.46
N PHE A 16 -2.64 3.49 4.63
CA PHE A 16 -3.34 3.13 5.86
C PHE A 16 -4.81 3.51 5.85
N SER A 17 -5.21 4.50 5.06
CA SER A 17 -6.63 4.83 4.89
C SER A 17 -7.39 3.73 4.13
N LEU A 18 -6.70 2.81 3.44
CA LEU A 18 -7.29 1.78 2.56
C LEU A 18 -8.36 2.35 1.61
N ASP A 19 -8.17 3.59 1.20
CA ASP A 19 -9.17 4.39 0.51
C ASP A 19 -8.69 4.61 -0.93
N LYS A 20 -9.34 3.93 -1.88
CA LYS A 20 -8.86 3.85 -3.26
C LYS A 20 -8.64 5.24 -3.85
N SER A 21 -9.53 6.19 -3.57
CA SER A 21 -9.43 7.56 -4.06
C SER A 21 -8.19 8.29 -3.54
N LYS A 22 -7.85 8.12 -2.26
CA LYS A 22 -6.64 8.72 -1.67
C LYS A 22 -5.36 8.09 -2.22
N ILE A 23 -5.36 6.76 -2.37
CA ILE A 23 -4.22 6.02 -2.92
C ILE A 23 -4.01 6.42 -4.40
N LEU A 24 -5.07 6.55 -5.18
CA LEU A 24 -4.99 7.02 -6.56
C LEU A 24 -4.46 8.45 -6.63
N ALA A 25 -4.93 9.37 -5.79
CA ALA A 25 -4.43 10.74 -5.73
C ALA A 25 -2.92 10.77 -5.39
N TYR A 26 -2.49 9.97 -4.42
CA TYR A 26 -1.07 9.78 -4.10
C TYR A 26 -0.27 9.24 -5.30
N CYS A 27 -0.73 8.14 -5.91
CA CYS A 27 -0.07 7.55 -7.08
C CYS A 27 0.00 8.53 -8.26
N GLN A 28 -1.03 9.34 -8.47
CA GLN A 28 -1.06 10.35 -9.52
C GLN A 28 -0.10 11.51 -9.22
N LYS A 29 -0.06 11.97 -7.96
CA LYS A 29 0.86 13.02 -7.48
C LYS A 29 2.32 12.62 -7.67
N TYR A 30 2.65 11.36 -7.42
CA TYR A 30 4.02 10.83 -7.54
C TYR A 30 4.28 10.04 -8.83
N GLN A 31 3.33 10.07 -9.77
CA GLN A 31 3.39 9.34 -11.05
C GLN A 31 3.76 7.86 -10.90
N VAL A 32 3.28 7.22 -9.82
CA VAL A 32 3.50 5.81 -9.54
C VAL A 32 2.75 4.98 -10.59
N PRO A 33 3.42 4.04 -11.27
CA PRO A 33 2.76 3.19 -12.25
C PRO A 33 1.71 2.31 -11.57
N LEU A 34 0.47 2.46 -12.00
CA LEU A 34 -0.65 1.68 -11.50
C LEU A 34 -0.85 0.44 -12.37
N PRO A 35 -1.02 -0.76 -11.77
CA PRO A 35 -1.39 -1.94 -12.53
C PRO A 35 -2.81 -1.78 -13.09
N LYS A 36 -3.07 -2.39 -14.25
CA LYS A 36 -4.40 -2.36 -14.89
C LYS A 36 -5.45 -3.17 -14.13
N SER A 37 -5.02 -4.13 -13.33
CA SER A 37 -5.90 -5.00 -12.54
C SER A 37 -6.07 -4.46 -11.12
N GLU A 38 -7.31 -4.27 -10.69
CA GLU A 38 -7.63 -3.84 -9.32
C GLU A 38 -7.08 -4.80 -8.27
N LEU A 39 -7.10 -6.10 -8.57
CA LEU A 39 -6.53 -7.11 -7.68
C LEU A 39 -5.01 -6.90 -7.47
N ALA A 40 -4.28 -6.62 -8.54
CA ALA A 40 -2.84 -6.32 -8.46
C ALA A 40 -2.56 -4.98 -7.77
N PHE A 41 -3.47 -4.01 -7.93
CA PHE A 41 -3.40 -2.73 -7.21
C PHE A 41 -3.49 -2.95 -5.70
N TRP A 42 -4.55 -3.62 -5.23
CA TRP A 42 -4.73 -3.90 -3.81
C TRP A 42 -3.65 -4.81 -3.25
N ALA A 43 -3.19 -5.81 -4.02
CA ALA A 43 -2.05 -6.62 -3.63
C ALA A 43 -0.79 -5.78 -3.40
N GLY A 44 -0.53 -4.77 -4.25
CA GLY A 44 0.57 -3.82 -4.05
C GLY A 44 0.41 -2.99 -2.78
N VAL A 45 -0.80 -2.47 -2.53
CA VAL A 45 -1.14 -1.68 -1.33
C VAL A 45 -0.92 -2.51 -0.07
N HIS A 46 -1.52 -3.70 0.01
CA HIS A 46 -1.41 -4.57 1.18
C HIS A 46 0.01 -5.09 1.40
N LYS A 47 0.77 -5.38 0.34
CA LYS A 47 2.20 -5.70 0.46
C LYS A 47 2.98 -4.51 1.02
N CYS A 48 2.68 -3.29 0.58
CA CYS A 48 3.32 -2.08 1.10
C CYS A 48 3.06 -1.90 2.60
N ILE A 49 1.79 -2.01 3.03
CA ILE A 49 1.41 -1.92 4.45
C ILE A 49 2.06 -3.04 5.27
N TYR A 50 2.13 -4.25 4.73
CA TYR A 50 2.76 -5.37 5.41
C TYR A 50 4.28 -5.15 5.61
N SER A 51 4.95 -4.62 4.59
CA SER A 51 6.40 -4.37 4.62
C SER A 51 6.81 -3.09 5.33
N VAL A 52 5.94 -2.09 5.45
CA VAL A 52 6.30 -0.81 6.04
C VAL A 52 6.54 -0.94 7.55
N ARG A 53 7.61 -0.30 8.05
CA ARG A 53 8.01 -0.40 9.46
C ARG A 53 7.09 0.40 10.40
N THR A 54 6.46 1.45 9.88
CA THR A 54 5.57 2.36 10.62
C THR A 54 4.16 1.81 10.80
N ALA A 55 3.79 0.75 10.07
CA ALA A 55 2.48 0.12 10.22
C ALA A 55 2.36 -0.60 11.55
N THR A 56 1.19 -0.47 12.17
CA THR A 56 0.85 -1.17 13.40
C THR A 56 0.74 -2.69 13.16
N PRO A 57 0.92 -3.53 14.19
CA PRO A 57 0.73 -4.97 14.06
C PRO A 57 -0.65 -5.35 13.50
N GLU A 58 -1.69 -4.60 13.87
CA GLU A 58 -3.05 -4.81 13.37
C GLU A 58 -3.19 -4.51 11.88
N GLN A 59 -2.63 -3.40 11.40
CA GLN A 59 -2.61 -3.07 9.97
C GLN A 59 -1.86 -4.12 9.13
N LYS A 60 -0.76 -4.65 9.69
CA LYS A 60 0.00 -5.73 9.07
C LYS A 60 -0.80 -7.03 9.02
N GLU A 61 -1.46 -7.41 10.11
CA GLU A 61 -2.28 -8.62 10.14
C GLU A 61 -3.49 -8.51 9.20
N ASN A 62 -4.18 -7.37 9.17
CA ASN A 62 -5.27 -7.11 8.23
C ASN A 62 -4.80 -7.24 6.77
N SER A 63 -3.65 -6.64 6.44
CA SER A 63 -3.09 -6.72 5.09
C SER A 63 -2.62 -8.12 4.72
N LYS A 64 -2.04 -8.84 5.69
CA LYS A 64 -1.66 -10.23 5.55
C LYS A 64 -2.88 -11.12 5.28
N GLN A 65 -3.96 -10.97 6.06
CA GLN A 65 -5.19 -11.72 5.85
C GLN A 65 -5.79 -11.44 4.47
N TRP A 66 -5.83 -10.18 4.05
CA TRP A 66 -6.32 -9.80 2.72
C TRP A 66 -5.51 -10.48 1.61
N LEU A 67 -4.17 -10.46 1.71
CA LEU A 67 -3.29 -11.11 0.73
C LEU A 67 -3.56 -12.61 0.66
N LEU A 68 -3.64 -13.29 1.81
CA LEU A 68 -3.90 -14.73 1.88
C LEU A 68 -5.28 -15.09 1.32
N GLN A 69 -6.32 -14.32 1.64
CA GLN A 69 -7.68 -14.54 1.13
C GLN A 69 -7.76 -14.42 -0.39
N HIS A 70 -6.94 -13.57 -0.99
CA HIS A 70 -6.89 -13.35 -2.43
C HIS A 70 -5.85 -14.21 -3.15
N GLY A 71 -5.24 -15.19 -2.46
CA GLY A 71 -4.27 -16.12 -3.05
C GLY A 71 -2.87 -15.54 -3.27
N PHE A 72 -2.54 -14.39 -2.66
CA PHE A 72 -1.21 -13.80 -2.71
C PHE A 72 -0.32 -14.32 -1.58
N SER A 73 0.94 -14.61 -1.93
CA SER A 73 1.97 -14.93 -0.95
C SER A 73 2.46 -13.68 -0.20
N LEU A 74 2.76 -13.87 1.09
CA LEU A 74 3.38 -12.87 1.96
C LEU A 74 4.90 -12.77 1.75
N GLU A 75 5.48 -13.80 1.14
CA GLU A 75 6.89 -13.81 0.77
C GLU A 75 7.13 -12.87 -0.42
N ILE A 76 7.97 -11.86 -0.19
CA ILE A 76 8.73 -11.22 -1.27
C ILE A 76 9.89 -12.18 -1.55
N LYS A 77 9.72 -13.07 -2.52
CA LYS A 77 10.84 -13.86 -3.06
C LYS A 77 11.71 -13.00 -3.96
#